data_AF-A0A7S3N4A9-F1
#
_entry.id   AF-A0A7S3N4A9-F1
#
_cell.length_a   1.000
_cell.length_b   1.000
_cell.length_c   1.000
_cell.angle_alpha   90.00
_cell.angle_beta   90.00
_cell.angle_gamma   90.00
#
_symmetry.space_group_name_H-M   'P 1'
#
loop_
_entity.id
_entity.type
_entity.pdbx_description
1 polymer ?
#
loop_
_entity_poly.entity_id
_entity_poly.type
_entity_poly.pdbx_seq_one_letter_code
_entity_poly.pdbx_strand_id
1 'polypeptide(L)'
;MMENKQRENLLYLYDLPKDAHQVAIAKTIFNKTGILITKPPQIKRDIMRPMYNAFVNFDGHEDHKEQGLQQCFEKMRYFDIDGKPCRGLKFNKNMLGANKETLNKGNNLFVKNIPKGVHSDEDVHKVFEKFGEILSLKASKNEDHSLRGYGFVCFANEDAAKRALDSQKDNSQFTAVKFQPKDPSQIHKNLVNNIYVKNIPDGWTEEDLKKIFGEFGHITSLVQRSSEIGRFLFVCYGHPSDPKNYTAGPEAAAKAIEKLNGKEHTFKDVVGTLYVKAALPKSQRDQEKKKEFLKFKASKKRCNLYVRNFPEAWTEETLAEIFSKFGEIESKKLIRNPNGSSYAFVCYKQPDSANDARNQLAQQPFDGKTLQITNYEIKEFRELQLLGAKEKTDFDRYIFEQTTNKNPFKDLNNDPKMTQLLQYVVNMLTQQQSTQQMGGLGGFGPRGGFNNKPNNRRPHPQQQQHQQMPMNNMPPQQQQQAMPPAMMAPTPAPHQMNVNQQYTSQTAPLVSLIQPNKDYKQRVGETIYKFIQGLAPAERVPKITGMLIELPIDQVKQYMSNYDTLKSMVAEANALIDQNEA
;
A
#
# COMPACT_ATOMS: atom_id res chain seq x y z
N MET A 1 21.75 11.49 25.64
CA MET A 1 22.62 11.76 24.46
C MET A 1 22.53 10.70 23.36
N MET A 2 22.30 9.40 23.66
CA MET A 2 22.20 8.35 22.62
C MET A 2 20.97 8.47 21.69
N GLU A 3 19.82 8.95 22.16
CA GLU A 3 18.61 9.13 21.31
C GLU A 3 18.75 10.24 20.24
N ASN A 4 19.64 11.22 20.45
CA ASN A 4 19.86 12.30 19.46
C ASN A 4 20.77 11.83 18.32
N LYS A 5 21.79 11.00 18.61
CA LYS A 5 22.73 10.48 17.60
C LYS A 5 22.05 9.55 16.58
N GLN A 6 21.07 8.75 17.02
CA GLN A 6 20.28 7.87 16.15
C GLN A 6 19.42 8.61 15.10
N ARG A 7 19.16 9.91 15.29
CA ARG A 7 18.33 10.68 14.35
C ARG A 7 19.13 11.43 13.29
N GLU A 8 20.45 11.55 13.44
CA GLU A 8 21.32 12.22 12.46
C GLU A 8 21.59 11.37 11.22
N ASN A 9 21.41 10.05 11.33
CA ASN A 9 21.59 9.06 10.28
C ASN A 9 20.29 8.73 9.52
N LEU A 10 19.29 9.60 9.60
CA LEU A 10 18.01 9.41 8.93
C LEU A 10 17.93 10.25 7.65
N LEU A 11 17.60 9.60 6.54
CA LEU A 11 17.22 10.27 5.29
C LEU A 11 15.70 10.28 5.17
N TYR A 12 15.14 11.47 5.01
CA TYR A 12 13.72 11.66 4.76
C TYR A 12 13.49 11.79 3.26
N LEU A 13 12.70 10.88 2.71
CA LEU A 13 12.32 10.88 1.30
C LEU A 13 10.92 11.50 1.16
N TYR A 14 10.79 12.42 0.21
CA TYR A 14 9.58 13.15 -0.10
C TYR A 14 9.16 12.92 -1.54
N ASP A 15 7.88 13.17 -1.79
CA ASP A 15 7.28 13.15 -3.12
C ASP A 15 7.47 11.79 -3.81
N LEU A 16 7.42 10.70 -3.02
CA LEU A 16 7.51 9.33 -3.53
C LEU A 16 6.22 8.95 -4.23
N PRO A 17 6.29 8.25 -5.36
CA PRO A 17 5.10 7.81 -6.06
C PRO A 17 4.41 6.66 -5.29
N LYS A 18 3.11 6.45 -5.55
CA LYS A 18 2.30 5.48 -4.77
C LYS A 18 2.71 4.01 -4.96
N ASP A 19 3.34 3.72 -6.09
CA ASP A 19 3.94 2.45 -6.46
C ASP A 19 5.38 2.26 -5.93
N ALA A 20 5.96 3.30 -5.29
CA ALA A 20 7.26 3.16 -4.65
C ALA A 20 7.20 2.11 -3.54
N HIS A 21 8.16 1.19 -3.55
CA HIS A 21 8.31 0.07 -2.64
C HIS A 21 9.73 0.00 -2.06
N GLN A 22 9.91 -0.75 -0.98
CA GLN A 22 11.14 -0.78 -0.19
C GLN A 22 12.39 -1.12 -1.01
N VAL A 23 12.28 -2.12 -1.90
CA VAL A 23 13.39 -2.58 -2.76
C VAL A 23 13.77 -1.51 -3.78
N ALA A 24 12.83 -0.84 -4.44
CA ALA A 24 13.13 0.23 -5.39
C ALA A 24 13.89 1.39 -4.72
N ILE A 25 13.48 1.79 -3.51
CA ILE A 25 14.19 2.81 -2.73
C ILE A 25 15.61 2.37 -2.41
N ALA A 26 15.79 1.15 -1.90
CA ALA A 26 17.10 0.64 -1.53
C ALA A 26 18.04 0.46 -2.73
N LYS A 27 17.52 -0.05 -3.86
CA LYS A 27 18.27 -0.13 -5.12
C LYS A 27 18.68 1.24 -5.63
N THR A 28 17.78 2.22 -5.57
CA THR A 28 18.07 3.58 -6.02
C THR A 28 19.19 4.21 -5.19
N ILE A 29 19.15 4.03 -3.86
CA ILE A 29 20.21 4.49 -2.97
C ILE A 29 21.52 3.78 -3.31
N PHE A 30 21.52 2.45 -3.37
CA PHE A 30 22.72 1.66 -3.68
C PHE A 30 23.34 2.07 -5.02
N ASN A 31 22.54 2.19 -6.08
CA ASN A 31 23.01 2.56 -7.41
C ASN A 31 23.62 3.98 -7.46
N LYS A 32 23.07 4.92 -6.68
CA LYS A 32 23.59 6.31 -6.65
C LYS A 32 24.80 6.45 -5.73
N THR A 33 24.81 5.77 -4.58
CA THR A 33 25.74 6.07 -3.49
C THR A 33 26.73 4.95 -3.20
N GLY A 34 26.47 3.73 -3.68
CA GLY A 34 27.19 2.52 -3.31
C GLY A 34 26.81 1.97 -1.93
N ILE A 35 25.95 2.66 -1.18
CA ILE A 35 25.59 2.26 0.18
C ILE A 35 24.45 1.24 0.12
N LEU A 36 24.74 0.02 0.54
CA LEU A 36 23.73 -1.02 0.72
C LEU A 36 22.87 -0.68 1.93
N ILE A 37 21.54 -0.62 1.76
CA ILE A 37 20.62 -0.36 2.88
C ILE A 37 20.23 -1.69 3.51
N THR A 38 20.65 -1.98 4.74
CA THR A 38 20.38 -3.26 5.43
C THR A 38 19.03 -3.33 6.14
N LYS A 39 18.44 -2.17 6.49
CA LYS A 39 17.13 -2.09 7.15
C LYS A 39 16.06 -1.60 6.17
N PRO A 40 14.85 -2.18 6.17
CA PRO A 40 13.82 -1.81 5.21
C PRO A 40 13.40 -0.34 5.35
N PRO A 41 13.37 0.44 4.24
CA PRO A 41 12.80 1.77 4.22
C PRO A 41 11.38 1.82 4.79
N GLN A 42 11.11 2.78 5.66
CA GLN A 42 9.83 2.94 6.35
C GLN A 42 8.94 3.91 5.56
N ILE A 43 8.07 3.37 4.69
CA ILE A 43 7.21 4.17 3.81
C ILE A 43 5.91 4.53 4.53
N LYS A 44 5.61 5.83 4.63
CA LYS A 44 4.35 6.37 5.16
C LYS A 44 3.30 6.46 4.06
N ARG A 45 2.44 5.45 4.00
CA ARG A 45 1.37 5.31 3.00
C ARG A 45 0.07 5.98 3.47
N ASP A 46 0.03 7.31 3.43
CA ASP A 46 -1.19 8.06 3.72
C ASP A 46 -2.09 8.10 2.48
N ILE A 47 -3.21 7.38 2.52
CA ILE A 47 -4.19 7.29 1.42
C ILE A 47 -4.82 8.63 1.06
N MET A 48 -4.77 9.62 1.96
CA MET A 48 -5.28 10.97 1.74
C MET A 48 -4.28 11.86 1.02
N ARG A 49 -2.99 11.49 1.01
CA ARG A 49 -1.96 12.25 0.32
C ARG A 49 -1.79 11.77 -1.13
N PRO A 50 -1.45 12.69 -2.04
CA PRO A 50 -1.19 12.34 -3.43
C PRO A 50 0.11 11.54 -3.59
N MET A 51 1.08 11.76 -2.70
CA MET A 51 2.41 11.17 -2.71
C MET A 51 2.75 10.62 -1.32
N TYR A 52 3.64 9.64 -1.28
CA TYR A 52 4.16 9.06 -0.06
C TYR A 52 5.46 9.71 0.36
N ASN A 53 5.82 9.50 1.62
CA ASN A 53 7.12 9.87 2.18
C ASN A 53 7.73 8.63 2.82
N ALA A 54 9.04 8.56 2.93
CA ALA A 54 9.71 7.46 3.62
C ALA A 54 10.85 7.93 4.49
N PHE A 55 11.25 7.05 5.41
CA PHE A 55 12.44 7.20 6.22
C PHE A 55 13.38 6.06 5.89
N VAL A 56 14.65 6.39 5.67
CA VAL A 56 15.72 5.41 5.55
C VAL A 56 16.67 5.60 6.71
N ASN A 57 16.90 4.53 7.46
CA ASN A 57 17.85 4.54 8.56
C ASN A 57 19.16 3.91 8.10
N PHE A 58 20.25 4.65 8.27
CA PHE A 58 21.60 4.20 7.97
C PHE A 58 22.30 3.56 9.18
N ASP A 59 21.72 3.55 10.38
CA ASP A 59 22.33 2.99 11.60
C ASP A 59 22.78 1.51 11.45
N GLY A 60 24.08 1.25 11.64
CA GLY A 60 24.66 -0.10 11.69
C GLY A 60 25.63 -0.47 10.57
N HIS A 61 26.07 0.47 9.72
CA HIS A 61 27.12 0.21 8.73
C HIS A 61 28.50 0.60 9.27
N GLU A 62 29.46 -0.32 9.23
CA GLU A 62 30.86 -0.01 9.61
C GLU A 62 31.56 0.91 8.59
N ASP A 63 31.00 1.04 7.39
CA ASP A 63 31.46 1.94 6.32
C ASP A 63 31.07 3.42 6.53
N HIS A 64 30.53 3.79 7.69
CA HIS A 64 30.20 5.16 8.08
C HIS A 64 31.46 6.01 8.34
N LYS A 65 32.26 6.24 7.30
CA LYS A 65 33.05 7.47 7.26
C LYS A 65 32.03 8.60 7.12
N GLU A 66 32.02 9.56 8.05
CA GLU A 66 31.08 10.69 8.09
C GLU A 66 30.93 11.41 6.73
N GLN A 67 32.00 11.41 5.94
CA GLN A 67 32.02 11.91 4.55
C GLN A 67 31.14 11.10 3.58
N GLY A 68 31.08 9.76 3.68
CA GLY A 68 30.28 8.91 2.79
C GLY A 68 28.77 9.10 2.98
N LEU A 69 28.33 9.32 4.22
CA LEU A 69 26.92 9.61 4.53
C LEU A 69 26.51 11.00 4.05
N GLN A 70 27.40 11.99 4.20
CA GLN A 70 27.16 13.34 3.68
C GLN A 70 27.04 13.33 2.14
N GLN A 71 27.94 12.63 1.44
CA GLN A 71 27.86 12.42 -0.01
C GLN A 71 26.58 11.69 -0.41
N CYS A 72 26.12 10.72 0.39
CA CYS A 72 24.84 10.05 0.16
C CYS A 72 23.67 11.02 0.19
N PHE A 73 23.60 11.91 1.19
CA PHE A 73 22.55 12.92 1.28
C PHE A 73 22.55 13.90 0.11
N GLU A 74 23.73 14.30 -0.37
CA GLU A 74 23.88 15.16 -1.54
C GLU A 74 23.42 14.45 -2.83
N LYS A 75 23.87 13.22 -3.06
CA LYS A 75 23.48 12.41 -4.23
C LYS A 75 22.01 12.00 -4.24
N MET A 76 21.41 11.86 -3.06
CA MET A 76 19.98 11.55 -2.89
C MET A 76 19.11 12.80 -2.75
N ARG A 77 19.67 14.00 -2.90
CA ARG A 77 18.90 15.25 -2.78
C ARG A 77 17.78 15.33 -3.80
N TYR A 78 18.10 15.05 -5.06
CA TYR A 78 17.15 14.87 -6.15
C TYR A 78 17.42 13.54 -6.83
N PHE A 79 16.39 12.72 -6.95
CA PHE A 79 16.51 11.39 -7.52
C PHE A 79 15.17 10.95 -8.10
N ASP A 80 15.21 9.98 -8.99
CA ASP A 80 14.00 9.43 -9.60
C ASP A 80 13.77 8.01 -9.11
N ILE A 81 12.50 7.67 -8.89
CA ILE A 81 12.05 6.28 -8.77
C ILE A 81 11.10 6.04 -9.93
N ASP A 82 11.41 5.07 -10.79
CA ASP A 82 10.60 4.71 -11.96
C ASP A 82 10.25 5.92 -12.84
N GLY A 83 11.23 6.81 -13.06
CA GLY A 83 11.08 8.02 -13.87
C GLY A 83 10.31 9.17 -13.19
N LYS A 84 9.92 9.03 -11.92
CA LYS A 84 9.19 10.05 -11.17
C LYS A 84 10.11 10.81 -10.21
N PRO A 85 10.16 12.15 -10.28
CA PRO A 85 11.10 12.95 -9.48
C PRO A 85 10.72 12.99 -8.01
N CYS A 86 11.67 12.60 -7.18
CA CYS A 86 11.61 12.49 -5.72
C CYS A 86 12.69 13.37 -5.09
N ARG A 87 12.59 13.59 -3.77
CA ARG A 87 13.54 14.44 -3.03
C ARG A 87 13.96 13.82 -1.71
N GLY A 88 15.26 13.76 -1.44
CA GLY A 88 15.83 13.29 -0.19
C GLY A 88 16.40 14.46 0.62
N LEU A 89 16.16 14.47 1.93
CA LEU A 89 16.78 15.44 2.84
C LEU A 89 17.24 14.73 4.10
N LYS A 90 18.44 15.08 4.58
CA LYS A 90 18.91 14.69 5.91
C LYS A 90 17.89 15.13 6.95
N PHE A 91 17.56 14.25 7.89
CA PHE A 91 16.70 14.60 9.00
C PHE A 91 17.34 15.72 9.82
N ASN A 92 16.63 16.83 9.91
CA ASN A 92 17.02 17.95 10.76
C ASN A 92 15.83 18.38 11.60
N LYS A 93 15.94 18.19 12.92
CA LYS A 93 14.89 18.53 13.89
C LYS A 93 14.51 20.02 13.82
N ASN A 94 15.49 20.88 13.54
CA ASN A 94 15.31 22.33 13.48
C ASN A 94 14.61 22.78 12.19
N MET A 95 14.54 21.92 11.17
CA MET A 95 13.90 22.18 9.88
C MET A 95 12.51 21.55 9.76
N LEU A 96 12.01 20.88 10.80
CA LEU A 96 10.65 20.36 10.83
C LEU A 96 9.66 21.52 10.95
N GLY A 97 8.65 21.54 10.06
CA GLY A 97 7.66 22.63 9.91
C GLY A 97 6.83 23.01 11.14
N ALA A 98 7.03 22.36 12.29
CA ALA A 98 6.44 22.75 13.57
C ALA A 98 7.25 23.84 14.29
N ASN A 99 8.52 24.03 13.94
CA ASN A 99 9.39 24.97 14.63
C ASN A 99 9.34 26.35 13.94
N LYS A 100 8.28 27.12 14.25
CA LYS A 100 8.01 28.43 13.61
C LYS A 100 9.15 29.43 13.78
N GLU A 101 9.90 29.35 14.88
CA GLU A 101 11.04 30.25 15.16
C GLU A 101 12.21 30.06 14.18
N THR A 102 12.51 28.82 13.77
CA THR A 102 13.56 28.55 12.77
C THR A 102 13.07 28.80 11.35
N LEU A 103 11.77 28.63 11.07
CA LEU A 103 11.18 29.01 9.78
C LEU A 103 11.07 30.54 9.58
N ASN A 104 11.16 31.34 10.65
CA ASN A 104 10.99 32.80 10.59
C ASN A 104 12.29 33.61 10.41
N LYS A 105 13.47 32.97 10.36
CA LYS A 105 14.78 33.64 10.32
C LYS A 105 15.12 34.33 8.98
N GLY A 106 14.16 34.85 8.22
CA GLY A 106 14.40 35.57 6.96
C GLY A 106 15.02 34.76 5.80
N ASN A 107 15.48 33.53 6.07
CA ASN A 107 16.17 32.65 5.13
C ASN A 107 15.23 31.91 4.15
N ASN A 108 13.92 31.96 4.41
CA ASN A 108 12.92 31.26 3.63
C ASN A 108 12.29 32.20 2.59
N LEU A 109 12.26 31.74 1.34
CA LEU A 109 11.63 32.43 0.22
C LEU A 109 10.51 31.56 -0.37
N PHE A 110 9.45 32.21 -0.79
CA PHE A 110 8.42 31.65 -1.63
C PHE A 110 8.65 32.06 -3.08
N VAL A 111 8.84 31.09 -3.97
CA VAL A 111 9.12 31.34 -5.38
C VAL A 111 7.86 31.06 -6.19
N LYS A 112 7.36 32.08 -6.89
CA LYS A 112 6.27 32.04 -7.85
C LYS A 112 6.84 32.13 -9.28
N ASN A 113 6.00 31.81 -10.26
CA ASN A 113 6.29 31.95 -11.68
C ASN A 113 7.57 31.20 -12.11
N ILE A 114 7.74 29.98 -11.63
CA ILE A 114 8.83 29.11 -12.10
C ILE A 114 8.60 28.86 -13.61
N PRO A 115 9.61 29.09 -14.48
CA PRO A 115 9.46 28.96 -15.93
C PRO A 115 8.94 27.58 -16.33
N LYS A 116 8.13 27.52 -17.39
CA LYS A 116 7.58 26.25 -17.90
C LYS A 116 8.63 25.28 -18.42
N GLY A 117 9.83 25.76 -18.77
CA GLY A 117 10.98 24.93 -19.18
C GLY A 117 11.76 24.30 -18.02
N VAL A 118 11.40 24.63 -16.78
CA VAL A 118 11.93 23.98 -15.58
C VAL A 118 10.99 22.84 -15.21
N HIS A 119 11.51 21.61 -15.18
CA HIS A 119 10.70 20.41 -14.99
C HIS A 119 11.03 19.65 -13.69
N SER A 120 12.17 19.94 -13.06
CA SER A 120 12.61 19.26 -11.85
C SER A 120 12.94 20.23 -10.70
N ASP A 121 12.96 19.71 -9.47
CA ASP A 121 13.50 20.45 -8.32
C ASP A 121 14.99 20.79 -8.49
N GLU A 122 15.73 19.97 -9.23
CA GLU A 122 17.16 20.16 -9.50
C GLU A 122 17.40 21.39 -10.39
N ASP A 123 16.57 21.59 -11.42
CA ASP A 123 16.64 22.77 -12.29
C ASP A 123 16.40 24.05 -11.48
N VAL A 124 15.41 24.03 -10.58
CA VAL A 124 15.16 25.16 -9.67
C VAL A 124 16.36 25.34 -8.73
N HIS A 125 16.98 24.26 -8.24
CA HIS A 125 18.18 24.36 -7.40
C HIS A 125 19.32 25.10 -8.12
N LYS A 126 19.63 24.71 -9.36
CA LYS A 126 20.69 25.35 -10.17
C LYS A 126 20.48 26.86 -10.36
N VAL A 127 19.22 27.30 -10.44
CA VAL A 127 18.90 28.74 -10.53
C VAL A 127 19.21 29.47 -9.23
N PHE A 128 18.98 28.85 -8.07
CA PHE A 128 19.08 29.50 -6.77
C PHE A 128 20.42 29.29 -6.04
N GLU A 129 21.20 28.26 -6.38
CA GLU A 129 22.48 27.96 -5.71
C GLU A 129 23.50 29.09 -5.84
N LYS A 130 23.46 29.84 -6.94
CA LYS A 130 24.32 31.00 -7.18
C LYS A 130 24.17 32.11 -6.14
N PHE A 131 23.03 32.15 -5.43
CA PHE A 131 22.79 33.15 -4.39
C PHE A 131 23.37 32.73 -3.03
N GLY A 132 23.59 31.43 -2.82
CA GLY A 132 24.19 30.89 -1.61
C GLY A 132 23.74 29.47 -1.32
N GLU A 133 24.26 28.90 -0.24
CA GLU A 133 23.99 27.52 0.17
C GLU A 133 22.49 27.32 0.50
N ILE A 134 21.88 26.33 -0.16
CA ILE A 134 20.47 25.97 0.02
C ILE A 134 20.38 24.80 1.00
N LEU A 135 19.65 24.98 2.11
CA LEU A 135 19.34 23.91 3.07
C LEU A 135 18.17 23.04 2.62
N SER A 136 17.14 23.65 2.03
CA SER A 136 15.95 22.94 1.56
C SER A 136 15.31 23.69 0.40
N LEU A 137 15.01 22.98 -0.68
CA LEU A 137 14.27 23.52 -1.81
C LEU A 137 13.18 22.54 -2.20
N LYS A 138 11.96 23.04 -2.34
CA LYS A 138 10.78 22.27 -2.72
C LYS A 138 10.02 22.97 -3.83
N ALA A 139 10.03 22.41 -5.04
CA ALA A 139 9.05 22.78 -6.05
C ALA A 139 7.72 22.06 -5.73
N SER A 140 6.60 22.79 -5.80
CA SER A 140 5.29 22.17 -5.54
C SER A 140 4.85 21.36 -6.74
N LYS A 141 4.51 20.10 -6.51
CA LYS A 141 4.12 19.14 -7.55
C LYS A 141 2.62 18.85 -7.54
N ASN A 142 2.11 18.47 -8.71
CA ASN A 142 0.82 17.84 -8.91
C ASN A 142 0.90 16.33 -8.62
N GLU A 143 -0.23 15.64 -8.68
CA GLU A 143 -0.28 14.19 -8.41
C GLU A 143 0.49 13.36 -9.45
N ASP A 144 0.63 13.89 -10.67
CA ASP A 144 1.41 13.33 -11.77
C ASP A 144 2.91 13.69 -11.70
N HIS A 145 3.36 14.27 -10.59
CA HIS A 145 4.72 14.81 -10.39
C HIS A 145 5.11 16.01 -11.26
N SER A 146 4.20 16.58 -12.06
CA SER A 146 4.45 17.84 -12.79
C SER A 146 4.53 19.03 -11.84
N LEU A 147 5.33 20.04 -12.17
CA LEU A 147 5.45 21.25 -11.33
C LEU A 147 4.22 22.15 -11.45
N ARG A 148 3.78 22.71 -10.32
CA ARG A 148 2.69 23.70 -10.23
C ARG A 148 3.10 25.12 -10.60
N GLY A 149 4.38 25.35 -10.90
CA GLY A 149 4.92 26.68 -11.20
C GLY A 149 5.26 27.54 -9.97
N TYR A 150 5.29 26.95 -8.77
CA TYR A 150 5.74 27.63 -7.55
C TYR A 150 6.46 26.68 -6.60
N GLY A 151 7.26 27.21 -5.68
CA GLY A 151 8.08 26.45 -4.74
C GLY A 151 8.52 27.26 -3.53
N PHE A 152 9.35 26.62 -2.70
CA PHE A 152 9.90 27.19 -1.48
C PHE A 152 11.40 26.93 -1.46
N VAL A 153 12.18 27.94 -1.09
CA VAL A 153 13.63 27.85 -0.96
C VAL A 153 14.02 28.31 0.44
N CYS A 154 14.86 27.54 1.12
CA CYS A 154 15.43 27.85 2.42
C CYS A 154 16.95 27.89 2.26
N PHE A 155 17.52 29.07 2.47
CA PHE A 155 18.96 29.27 2.47
C PHE A 155 19.58 29.04 3.85
N ALA A 156 20.88 28.77 3.88
CA ALA A 156 21.63 28.72 5.14
C ALA A 156 21.70 30.10 5.81
N ASN A 157 21.84 31.16 5.00
CA ASN A 157 22.08 32.53 5.46
C ASN A 157 21.02 33.51 4.95
N GLU A 158 20.71 34.54 5.74
CA GLU A 158 19.72 35.57 5.38
C GLU A 158 20.21 36.40 4.19
N ASP A 159 21.51 36.66 4.11
CA ASP A 159 22.10 37.44 3.02
C ASP A 159 21.93 36.75 1.66
N ALA A 160 21.95 35.42 1.62
CA ALA A 160 21.66 34.65 0.41
C ALA A 160 20.20 34.84 -0.03
N ALA A 161 19.27 34.87 0.93
CA ALA A 161 17.87 35.15 0.66
C ALA A 161 17.66 36.59 0.16
N LYS A 162 18.36 37.59 0.73
CA LYS A 162 18.33 38.99 0.26
C LYS A 162 18.86 39.12 -1.17
N ARG A 163 20.01 38.52 -1.48
CA ARG A 163 20.57 38.49 -2.85
C ARG A 163 19.60 37.90 -3.87
N ALA A 164 18.92 36.80 -3.52
CA ALA A 164 17.92 36.19 -4.38
C ALA A 164 16.68 37.09 -4.60
N LEU A 165 16.27 37.88 -3.59
CA LEU A 165 15.17 38.84 -3.70
C LEU A 165 15.55 40.06 -4.55
N ASP A 166 16.76 40.56 -4.42
CA ASP A 166 17.22 41.71 -5.21
C ASP A 166 17.46 41.34 -6.67
N SER A 167 18.04 40.16 -6.94
CA SER A 167 18.27 39.66 -8.31
C SER A 167 16.99 39.45 -9.12
N GLN A 168 15.83 39.29 -8.48
CA GLN A 168 14.55 39.21 -9.20
C GLN A 168 14.19 40.54 -9.87
N LYS A 169 14.57 41.69 -9.29
CA LYS A 169 14.21 43.00 -9.86
C LYS A 169 14.77 43.17 -11.28
N ASP A 170 15.88 42.47 -11.57
CA ASP A 170 16.60 42.53 -12.84
C ASP A 170 16.31 41.33 -13.77
N ASN A 171 15.76 40.21 -13.26
CA ASN A 171 15.55 38.99 -14.04
C ASN A 171 14.09 38.48 -13.96
N SER A 172 13.37 38.59 -15.08
CA SER A 172 11.94 38.22 -15.18
C SER A 172 11.65 36.71 -15.19
N GLN A 173 12.66 35.85 -15.01
CA GLN A 173 12.47 34.39 -15.06
C GLN A 173 11.76 33.81 -13.84
N PHE A 174 11.80 34.43 -12.66
CA PHE A 174 11.10 33.93 -11.46
C PHE A 174 10.66 35.07 -10.55
N THR A 175 9.76 34.79 -9.61
CA THR A 175 9.29 35.77 -8.62
C THR A 175 9.46 35.21 -7.20
N ALA A 176 10.56 35.53 -6.53
CA ALA A 176 10.80 35.26 -5.11
C ALA A 176 10.18 36.33 -4.19
N VAL A 177 9.50 35.90 -3.14
CA VAL A 177 9.05 36.79 -2.06
C VAL A 177 9.47 36.20 -0.73
N LYS A 178 9.72 37.05 0.28
CA LYS A 178 10.03 36.57 1.63
C LYS A 178 8.90 35.64 2.09
N PHE A 179 9.25 34.42 2.50
CA PHE A 179 8.26 33.48 3.01
C PHE A 179 7.72 34.03 4.31
N GLN A 180 6.44 34.39 4.28
CA GLN A 180 5.68 34.65 5.49
C GLN A 180 4.92 33.37 5.78
N PRO A 181 5.26 32.63 6.86
CA PRO A 181 4.40 31.56 7.30
C PRO A 181 3.06 32.19 7.58
N LYS A 182 2.06 31.77 6.80
CA LYS A 182 0.72 32.24 7.03
C LYS A 182 0.34 31.78 8.44
N ASP A 183 0.23 32.72 9.38
CA ASP A 183 -0.22 32.41 10.72
C ASP A 183 -1.56 31.67 10.58
N PRO A 184 -1.75 30.46 11.12
CA PRO A 184 -3.06 29.80 11.09
C PRO A 184 -4.22 30.67 11.61
N SER A 185 -3.93 31.68 12.43
CA SER A 185 -4.89 32.70 12.87
C SER A 185 -5.19 33.77 11.80
N GLN A 186 -4.20 34.12 10.96
CA GLN A 186 -4.32 35.07 9.83
C GLN A 186 -4.65 34.40 8.50
N ILE A 187 -4.41 33.08 8.36
CA ILE A 187 -5.14 32.27 7.41
C ILE A 187 -6.56 32.35 7.94
N HIS A 188 -7.36 33.10 7.21
CA HIS A 188 -8.80 33.05 7.09
C HIS A 188 -9.36 31.64 6.84
N LYS A 189 -8.87 30.59 7.53
CA LYS A 189 -9.37 29.22 7.47
C LYS A 189 -10.86 29.17 7.80
N ASN A 190 -11.35 30.19 8.50
CA ASN A 190 -12.74 30.37 8.86
C ASN A 190 -13.35 31.68 8.34
N LEU A 191 -12.62 32.53 7.60
CA LEU A 191 -13.23 33.68 6.95
C LEU A 191 -13.79 33.28 5.59
N VAL A 192 -14.70 32.32 5.64
CA VAL A 192 -15.47 31.91 4.48
C VAL A 192 -16.60 32.91 4.35
N ASN A 193 -16.49 33.85 3.43
CA ASN A 193 -17.57 34.76 3.10
C ASN A 193 -18.57 34.15 2.10
N ASN A 194 -18.20 33.04 1.46
CA ASN A 194 -19.01 32.34 0.46
C ASN A 194 -19.62 31.07 1.05
N ILE A 195 -20.94 30.98 1.09
CA ILE A 195 -21.66 29.78 1.51
C ILE A 195 -22.26 29.04 0.30
N TYR A 196 -22.39 27.73 0.45
CA TYR A 196 -23.04 26.82 -0.47
C TYR A 196 -24.30 26.26 0.21
N VAL A 197 -25.42 26.36 -0.50
CA VAL A 197 -26.75 25.98 -0.02
C VAL A 197 -27.34 24.94 -0.96
N LYS A 198 -27.89 23.87 -0.42
CA LYS A 198 -28.66 22.84 -1.17
C LYS A 198 -29.92 22.43 -0.39
N ASN A 199 -30.75 21.61 -1.02
CA ASN A 199 -32.07 21.22 -0.50
C ASN A 199 -33.04 22.42 -0.41
N ILE A 200 -33.05 23.25 -1.45
CA ILE A 200 -33.91 24.44 -1.53
C ILE A 200 -35.31 24.00 -1.98
N PRO A 201 -36.37 24.27 -1.18
CA PRO A 201 -37.75 23.91 -1.54
C PRO A 201 -38.20 24.57 -2.84
N ASP A 202 -38.90 23.82 -3.71
CA ASP A 202 -39.33 24.28 -5.05
C ASP A 202 -40.19 25.55 -5.03
N GLY A 203 -40.88 25.84 -3.94
CA GLY A 203 -41.65 27.07 -3.75
C GLY A 203 -40.83 28.34 -3.47
N TRP A 204 -39.52 28.24 -3.19
CA TRP A 204 -38.68 29.41 -2.90
C TRP A 204 -38.01 29.95 -4.16
N THR A 205 -38.20 31.25 -4.43
CA THR A 205 -37.59 31.97 -5.55
C THR A 205 -36.24 32.59 -5.16
N GLU A 206 -35.52 33.13 -6.14
CA GLU A 206 -34.23 33.81 -5.90
C GLU A 206 -34.40 35.03 -4.99
N GLU A 207 -35.49 35.79 -5.14
CA GLU A 207 -35.82 36.94 -4.30
C GLU A 207 -36.11 36.54 -2.86
N ASP A 208 -36.75 35.39 -2.67
CA ASP A 208 -37.04 34.82 -1.36
C ASP A 208 -35.77 34.38 -0.66
N LEU A 209 -34.87 33.70 -1.38
CA LEU A 209 -33.54 33.34 -0.89
C LEU A 209 -32.72 34.58 -0.54
N LYS A 210 -32.81 35.65 -1.34
CA LYS A 210 -32.14 36.92 -1.05
C LYS A 210 -32.65 37.56 0.25
N LYS A 211 -33.95 37.46 0.54
CA LYS A 211 -34.54 37.92 1.81
C LYS A 211 -34.06 37.08 2.99
N ILE A 212 -34.21 35.75 2.89
CA ILE A 212 -33.81 34.80 3.95
C ILE A 212 -32.33 34.97 4.30
N PHE A 213 -31.44 34.95 3.29
CA PHE A 213 -30.00 35.06 3.52
C PHE A 213 -29.55 36.49 3.83
N GLY A 214 -30.35 37.51 3.47
CA GLY A 214 -30.07 38.91 3.74
C GLY A 214 -30.17 39.28 5.22
N GLU A 215 -30.92 38.53 6.02
CA GLU A 215 -31.03 38.71 7.48
C GLU A 215 -29.70 38.52 8.21
N PHE A 216 -28.78 37.74 7.64
CA PHE A 216 -27.48 37.44 8.27
C PHE A 216 -26.38 38.43 7.92
N GLY A 217 -26.53 39.19 6.82
CA GLY A 217 -25.56 40.19 6.39
C GLY A 217 -25.77 40.66 4.96
N HIS A 218 -24.96 41.63 4.54
CA HIS A 218 -25.03 42.19 3.19
C HIS A 218 -24.52 41.18 2.15
N ILE A 219 -25.40 40.81 1.22
CA ILE A 219 -25.10 39.90 0.12
C ILE A 219 -24.44 40.68 -1.02
N THR A 220 -23.19 40.35 -1.31
CA THR A 220 -22.43 40.90 -2.45
C THR A 220 -22.75 40.17 -3.75
N SER A 221 -22.95 38.84 -3.68
CA SER A 221 -23.29 38.03 -4.84
C SER A 221 -24.18 36.87 -4.43
N LEU A 222 -25.21 36.61 -5.22
CA LEU A 222 -26.12 35.48 -5.04
C LEU A 222 -26.26 34.81 -6.41
N VAL A 223 -25.97 33.51 -6.48
CA VAL A 223 -25.99 32.76 -7.74
C VAL A 223 -26.70 31.43 -7.52
N GLN A 224 -27.90 31.31 -8.06
CA GLN A 224 -28.65 30.06 -8.09
C GLN A 224 -28.28 29.24 -9.33
N ARG A 225 -28.18 27.92 -9.16
CA ARG A 225 -27.97 26.97 -10.27
C ARG A 225 -28.77 25.70 -10.02
N SER A 226 -28.99 24.95 -11.09
CA SER A 226 -29.68 23.66 -11.05
C SER A 226 -28.75 22.55 -11.54
N SER A 227 -28.90 21.35 -10.97
CA SER A 227 -28.22 20.12 -11.38
C SER A 227 -29.23 18.98 -11.45
N GLU A 228 -28.80 17.81 -11.95
CA GLU A 228 -29.58 16.56 -11.94
C GLU A 228 -30.06 16.15 -10.54
N ILE A 229 -29.37 16.59 -9.49
CA ILE A 229 -29.63 16.25 -8.07
C ILE A 229 -30.46 17.34 -7.37
N GLY A 230 -30.84 18.40 -8.10
CA GLY A 230 -31.65 19.51 -7.60
C GLY A 230 -30.98 20.89 -7.66
N ARG A 231 -31.68 21.88 -7.10
CA ARG A 231 -31.27 23.30 -7.07
C ARG A 231 -30.27 23.56 -5.93
N PHE A 232 -29.30 24.42 -6.21
CA PHE A 232 -28.31 24.87 -5.24
C PHE A 232 -27.97 26.34 -5.44
N LEU A 233 -27.44 26.96 -4.40
CA LEU A 233 -27.23 28.40 -4.32
C LEU A 233 -25.86 28.70 -3.72
N PHE A 234 -25.16 29.68 -4.30
CA PHE A 234 -23.99 30.30 -3.70
C PHE A 234 -24.34 31.70 -3.22
N VAL A 235 -23.98 32.02 -1.98
CA VAL A 235 -24.15 33.36 -1.40
C VAL A 235 -22.80 33.85 -0.91
N CYS A 236 -22.39 35.01 -1.40
CA CYS A 236 -21.19 35.74 -0.99
C CYS A 236 -21.61 36.92 -0.13
N TYR A 237 -21.10 36.97 1.10
CA TYR A 237 -21.27 38.10 1.99
C TYR A 237 -20.08 39.06 1.90
N GLY A 238 -20.36 40.33 2.13
CA GLY A 238 -19.35 41.38 2.19
C GLY A 238 -19.80 42.52 3.09
N HIS A 239 -18.95 43.52 3.23
CA HIS A 239 -19.34 44.76 3.89
C HIS A 239 -20.06 45.67 2.88
N PRO A 240 -21.18 46.32 3.25
CA PRO A 240 -21.97 47.15 2.34
C PRO A 240 -21.21 48.34 1.75
N SER A 241 -20.24 48.90 2.48
CA SER A 241 -19.58 50.16 2.09
C SER A 241 -18.04 50.13 2.10
N ASP A 242 -17.42 49.06 2.61
CA ASP A 242 -15.97 48.99 2.81
C ASP A 242 -15.43 47.65 2.29
N PRO A 243 -14.96 47.60 1.04
CA PRO A 243 -14.40 46.39 0.45
C PRO A 243 -13.16 45.84 1.20
N LYS A 244 -12.53 46.63 2.08
CA LYS A 244 -11.37 46.23 2.86
C LYS A 244 -11.72 45.68 4.25
N ASN A 245 -13.00 45.68 4.63
CA ASN A 245 -13.46 45.04 5.85
C ASN A 245 -13.69 43.54 5.61
N TYR A 246 -12.65 42.75 5.89
CA TYR A 246 -12.66 41.31 5.66
C TYR A 246 -13.37 40.49 6.75
N THR A 247 -13.89 41.09 7.82
CA THR A 247 -14.50 40.35 8.95
C THR A 247 -16.01 40.23 8.84
N ALA A 248 -16.70 41.23 8.28
CA ALA A 248 -18.15 41.28 8.20
C ALA A 248 -18.77 40.13 7.38
N GLY A 249 -18.20 39.82 6.21
CA GLY A 249 -18.70 38.73 5.35
C GLY A 249 -18.63 37.35 6.01
N PRO A 250 -17.48 36.96 6.58
CA PRO A 250 -17.33 35.74 7.37
C PRO A 250 -18.27 35.59 8.55
N GLU A 251 -18.50 36.68 9.29
CA GLU A 251 -19.39 36.66 10.45
C GLU A 251 -20.83 36.36 10.01
N ALA A 252 -21.28 37.00 8.93
CA ALA A 252 -22.58 36.74 8.31
C ALA A 252 -22.71 35.29 7.82
N ALA A 253 -21.69 34.78 7.13
CA ALA A 253 -21.65 33.41 6.67
C ALA A 253 -21.71 32.39 7.83
N ALA A 254 -20.97 32.62 8.91
CA ALA A 254 -20.98 31.77 10.09
C ALA A 254 -22.37 31.76 10.76
N LYS A 255 -22.99 32.94 10.93
CA LYS A 255 -24.36 33.09 11.46
C LYS A 255 -25.38 32.35 10.59
N ALA A 256 -25.28 32.47 9.27
CA ALA A 256 -26.18 31.78 8.34
C ALA A 256 -26.02 30.25 8.43
N ILE A 257 -24.79 29.73 8.49
CA ILE A 257 -24.52 28.29 8.66
C ILE A 257 -25.11 27.77 9.97
N GLU A 258 -24.86 28.46 11.09
CA GLU A 258 -25.32 28.02 12.40
C GLU A 258 -26.86 28.03 12.53
N LYS A 259 -27.52 29.03 11.93
CA LYS A 259 -28.97 29.21 12.05
C LYS A 259 -29.78 28.42 11.02
N LEU A 260 -29.24 28.15 9.83
CA LEU A 260 -30.01 27.51 8.75
C LEU A 260 -29.60 26.07 8.43
N ASN A 261 -28.37 25.65 8.73
CA ASN A 261 -27.90 24.32 8.33
C ASN A 261 -28.58 23.20 9.14
N GLY A 262 -29.35 22.35 8.46
CA GLY A 262 -30.01 21.17 9.04
C GLY A 262 -31.17 21.52 9.97
N LYS A 263 -31.65 22.76 9.96
CA LYS A 263 -32.80 23.22 10.73
C LYS A 263 -33.99 23.44 9.80
N GLU A 264 -35.19 23.14 10.30
CA GLU A 264 -36.42 23.48 9.59
C GLU A 264 -36.61 25.00 9.58
N HIS A 265 -36.93 25.52 8.41
CA HIS A 265 -37.19 26.93 8.19
C HIS A 265 -38.45 27.07 7.33
N THR A 266 -39.40 27.85 7.83
CA THR A 266 -40.67 28.12 7.14
C THR A 266 -40.61 29.50 6.52
N PHE A 267 -40.86 29.58 5.22
CA PHE A 267 -40.97 30.84 4.50
C PHE A 267 -42.11 30.76 3.49
N LYS A 268 -43.04 31.73 3.53
CA LYS A 268 -44.29 31.75 2.75
C LYS A 268 -45.04 30.40 2.79
N ASP A 269 -45.29 29.89 3.99
CA ASP A 269 -46.00 28.63 4.24
C ASP A 269 -45.35 27.36 3.65
N VAL A 270 -44.12 27.46 3.13
CA VAL A 270 -43.32 26.33 2.66
C VAL A 270 -42.23 26.04 3.69
N VAL A 271 -42.25 24.83 4.25
CA VAL A 271 -41.24 24.35 5.19
C VAL A 271 -40.10 23.69 4.41
N GLY A 272 -38.87 24.09 4.71
CA GLY A 272 -37.67 23.52 4.11
C GLY A 272 -36.59 23.27 5.15
N THR A 273 -35.85 22.17 5.00
CA THR A 273 -34.62 21.94 5.77
C THR A 273 -33.41 22.20 4.88
N LEU A 274 -32.83 23.40 4.99
CA LEU A 274 -31.67 23.75 4.17
C LEU A 274 -30.42 23.02 4.63
N TYR A 275 -29.53 22.71 3.69
CA TYR A 275 -28.14 22.37 4.00
C TYR A 275 -27.27 23.54 3.60
N VAL A 276 -26.61 24.15 4.60
CA VAL A 276 -25.79 25.35 4.44
C VAL A 276 -24.39 25.05 4.96
N LYS A 277 -23.38 25.17 4.10
CA LYS A 277 -21.97 25.02 4.50
C LYS A 277 -21.10 26.05 3.80
N ALA A 278 -19.87 26.20 4.28
CA ALA A 278 -18.82 26.92 3.59
C ALA A 278 -18.67 26.45 2.12
N ALA A 279 -18.61 27.37 1.17
CA ALA A 279 -18.34 27.05 -0.23
C ALA A 279 -16.85 26.77 -0.41
N LEU A 280 -16.50 25.48 -0.45
CA LEU A 280 -15.11 25.04 -0.57
C LEU A 280 -14.70 24.86 -2.04
N PRO A 281 -13.43 25.14 -2.40
CA PRO A 281 -12.86 24.78 -3.70
C PRO A 281 -13.03 23.28 -3.97
N LYS A 282 -13.19 22.89 -5.25
CA LYS A 282 -13.41 21.50 -5.67
C LYS A 282 -12.41 20.52 -5.02
N SER A 283 -11.11 20.84 -5.06
CA SER A 283 -10.06 20.00 -4.45
C SER A 283 -10.26 19.79 -2.93
N GLN A 284 -10.68 20.82 -2.19
CA GLN A 284 -10.95 20.70 -0.76
C GLN A 284 -12.23 19.90 -0.49
N ARG A 285 -13.29 20.11 -1.30
CA ARG A 285 -14.51 19.30 -1.22
C ARG A 285 -14.24 17.82 -1.44
N ASP A 286 -13.43 17.50 -2.45
CA ASP A 286 -13.09 16.11 -2.76
C ASP A 286 -12.29 15.46 -1.61
N GLN A 287 -11.39 16.22 -0.97
CA GLN A 287 -10.66 15.78 0.23
C GLN A 287 -11.57 15.57 1.44
N GLU A 288 -12.49 16.50 1.73
CA GLU A 288 -13.45 16.36 2.82
C GLU A 288 -14.40 15.19 2.58
N LYS A 289 -14.95 15.07 1.37
CA LYS A 289 -15.82 13.95 0.97
C LYS A 289 -15.09 12.62 1.17
N LYS A 290 -13.83 12.52 0.74
CA LYS A 290 -13.01 11.32 0.94
C LYS A 290 -12.73 11.05 2.43
N LYS A 291 -12.49 12.09 3.22
CA LYS A 291 -12.24 11.99 4.67
C LYS A 291 -13.50 11.54 5.43
N GLU A 292 -14.65 12.16 5.15
CA GLU A 292 -15.94 11.79 5.74
C GLU A 292 -16.33 10.37 5.36
N PHE A 293 -16.17 10.00 4.08
CA PHE A 293 -16.40 8.64 3.60
C PHE A 293 -15.51 7.62 4.31
N LEU A 294 -14.23 7.94 4.50
CA LEU A 294 -13.30 7.06 5.21
C LEU A 294 -13.65 6.96 6.70
N LYS A 295 -14.04 8.08 7.33
CA LYS A 295 -14.50 8.12 8.73
C LYS A 295 -15.77 7.27 8.91
N PHE A 296 -16.72 7.38 7.98
CA PHE A 296 -17.93 6.56 7.97
C PHE A 296 -17.60 5.07 7.80
N LYS A 297 -16.77 4.70 6.82
CA LYS A 297 -16.32 3.32 6.68
C LYS A 297 -15.58 2.81 7.92
N ALA A 298 -14.80 3.68 8.57
CA ALA A 298 -14.08 3.35 9.78
C ALA A 298 -15.02 3.13 10.98
N SER A 299 -16.08 3.93 11.13
CA SER A 299 -17.06 3.75 12.21
C SER A 299 -17.82 2.44 12.08
N LYS A 300 -18.06 1.97 10.85
CA LYS A 300 -18.72 0.68 10.59
C LYS A 300 -17.80 -0.55 10.72
N LYS A 301 -16.49 -0.40 10.95
CA LYS A 301 -15.56 -1.55 11.06
C LYS A 301 -15.93 -2.58 12.14
N ARG A 302 -16.54 -2.13 13.24
CA ARG A 302 -16.96 -3.02 14.35
C ARG A 302 -18.34 -3.63 14.16
N CYS A 303 -19.15 -3.06 13.27
CA CYS A 303 -20.53 -3.50 13.06
C CYS A 303 -20.72 -4.25 11.74
N ASN A 304 -19.80 -4.07 10.78
CA ASN A 304 -19.84 -4.71 9.48
C ASN A 304 -18.93 -5.93 9.46
N LEU A 305 -19.50 -7.10 9.16
CA LEU A 305 -18.83 -8.38 9.09
C LEU A 305 -18.61 -8.78 7.62
N TYR A 306 -17.42 -9.30 7.34
CA TYR A 306 -17.09 -9.99 6.10
C TYR A 306 -17.21 -11.50 6.32
N VAL A 307 -18.15 -12.12 5.60
CA VAL A 307 -18.51 -13.53 5.72
C VAL A 307 -18.08 -14.25 4.45
N ARG A 308 -17.35 -15.34 4.58
CA ARG A 308 -16.98 -16.25 3.47
C ARG A 308 -17.18 -17.71 3.88
N ASN A 309 -17.04 -18.62 2.92
CA ASN A 309 -17.18 -20.07 3.12
C ASN A 309 -18.58 -20.53 3.57
N PHE A 310 -19.63 -19.82 3.14
CA PHE A 310 -21.00 -20.30 3.26
C PHE A 310 -21.39 -21.23 2.09
N PRO A 311 -22.42 -22.08 2.24
CA PRO A 311 -22.98 -22.89 1.17
C PRO A 311 -23.40 -22.04 -0.06
N GLU A 312 -23.14 -22.54 -1.26
CA GLU A 312 -23.38 -21.80 -2.51
C GLU A 312 -24.87 -21.52 -2.80
N ALA A 313 -25.74 -22.34 -2.20
CA ALA A 313 -27.19 -22.17 -2.23
C ALA A 313 -27.68 -20.96 -1.42
N TRP A 314 -26.85 -20.36 -0.55
CA TRP A 314 -27.28 -19.23 0.27
C TRP A 314 -27.54 -17.98 -0.55
N THR A 315 -28.67 -17.35 -0.26
CA THR A 315 -29.07 -16.05 -0.80
C THR A 315 -28.89 -14.95 0.25
N GLU A 316 -29.14 -13.70 -0.14
CA GLU A 316 -29.14 -12.59 0.82
C GLU A 316 -30.22 -12.74 1.89
N GLU A 317 -31.33 -13.41 1.57
CA GLU A 317 -32.44 -13.71 2.47
C GLU A 317 -32.02 -14.74 3.52
N THR A 318 -31.37 -15.85 3.11
CA THR A 318 -30.85 -16.86 4.03
C THR A 318 -29.82 -16.25 5.00
N LEU A 319 -28.93 -15.40 4.49
CA LEU A 319 -27.99 -14.66 5.31
C LEU A 319 -28.71 -13.75 6.31
N ALA A 320 -29.76 -13.04 5.88
CA ALA A 320 -30.54 -12.18 6.77
C ALA A 320 -31.22 -12.99 7.88
N GLU A 321 -31.84 -14.11 7.56
CA GLU A 321 -32.53 -14.97 8.53
C GLU A 321 -31.57 -15.50 9.61
N ILE A 322 -30.40 -15.99 9.21
CA ILE A 322 -29.41 -16.52 10.14
C ILE A 322 -28.80 -15.40 10.99
N PHE A 323 -28.40 -14.29 10.37
CA PHE A 323 -27.70 -13.21 11.06
C PHE A 323 -28.63 -12.32 11.90
N SER A 324 -29.93 -12.23 11.57
CA SER A 324 -30.91 -11.44 12.33
C SER A 324 -31.13 -11.94 13.75
N LYS A 325 -30.80 -13.20 14.04
CA LYS A 325 -30.87 -13.80 15.39
C LYS A 325 -29.98 -13.11 16.43
N PHE A 326 -28.94 -12.42 15.97
CA PHE A 326 -27.95 -11.75 16.83
C PHE A 326 -28.21 -10.24 16.97
N GLY A 327 -29.10 -9.67 16.15
CA GLY A 327 -29.45 -8.26 16.21
C GLY A 327 -29.95 -7.69 14.89
N GLU A 328 -30.31 -6.40 14.92
CA GLU A 328 -30.85 -5.71 13.76
C GLU A 328 -29.79 -5.43 12.69
N ILE A 329 -30.04 -5.94 11.48
CA ILE A 329 -29.20 -5.76 10.30
C ILE A 329 -29.53 -4.41 9.65
N GLU A 330 -28.54 -3.52 9.58
CA GLU A 330 -28.61 -2.23 8.89
C GLU A 330 -28.43 -2.37 7.37
N SER A 331 -27.52 -3.25 6.95
CA SER A 331 -27.34 -3.56 5.52
C SER A 331 -26.75 -4.94 5.31
N LYS A 332 -27.09 -5.55 4.18
CA LYS A 332 -26.54 -6.83 3.73
C LYS A 332 -26.21 -6.74 2.25
N LYS A 333 -25.14 -7.43 1.83
CA LYS A 333 -24.73 -7.50 0.43
C LYS A 333 -23.97 -8.78 0.15
N LEU A 334 -24.47 -9.61 -0.74
CA LEU A 334 -23.81 -10.81 -1.24
C LEU A 334 -23.14 -10.52 -2.59
N ILE A 335 -21.91 -10.97 -2.75
CA ILE A 335 -21.14 -10.85 -3.99
C ILE A 335 -20.65 -12.23 -4.39
N ARG A 336 -21.00 -12.64 -5.61
CA ARG A 336 -20.55 -13.88 -6.24
C ARG A 336 -19.45 -13.54 -7.24
N ASN A 337 -18.27 -14.11 -7.07
CA ASN A 337 -17.16 -13.89 -8.01
C ASN A 337 -17.24 -14.88 -9.19
N PRO A 338 -16.71 -14.51 -10.37
CA PRO A 338 -16.66 -15.41 -11.53
C PRO A 338 -15.86 -16.70 -11.31
N ASN A 339 -14.95 -16.72 -10.32
CA ASN A 339 -14.14 -17.89 -9.97
C ASN A 339 -14.85 -18.89 -9.03
N GLY A 340 -16.17 -18.75 -8.84
CA GLY A 340 -16.99 -19.60 -7.96
C GLY A 340 -16.91 -19.25 -6.47
N SER A 341 -16.03 -18.33 -6.05
CA SER A 341 -15.99 -17.88 -4.66
C SER A 341 -17.06 -16.85 -4.36
N SER A 342 -17.83 -17.03 -3.29
CA SER A 342 -18.85 -16.09 -2.84
C SER A 342 -18.50 -15.51 -1.47
N TYR A 343 -18.78 -14.23 -1.27
CA TYR A 343 -18.60 -13.56 0.01
C TYR A 343 -19.75 -12.58 0.27
N ALA A 344 -20.01 -12.29 1.53
CA ALA A 344 -21.09 -11.39 1.94
C ALA A 344 -20.61 -10.38 2.97
N PHE A 345 -21.29 -9.23 2.98
CA PHE A 345 -21.17 -8.22 4.00
C PHE A 345 -22.47 -8.16 4.79
N VAL A 346 -22.37 -8.20 6.11
CA VAL A 346 -23.52 -8.06 7.02
C VAL A 346 -23.18 -6.97 8.03
N CYS A 347 -23.86 -5.83 7.95
CA CYS A 347 -23.67 -4.71 8.84
C CYS A 347 -24.82 -4.64 9.85
N TYR A 348 -24.49 -4.79 11.13
CA TYR A 348 -25.42 -4.57 12.23
C TYR A 348 -25.51 -3.08 12.57
N LYS A 349 -26.62 -2.68 13.22
CA LYS A 349 -26.69 -1.37 13.87
C LYS A 349 -25.78 -1.27 15.09
N GLN A 350 -25.62 -2.36 15.83
CA GLN A 350 -24.84 -2.42 17.08
C GLN A 350 -23.56 -3.27 16.94
N PRO A 351 -22.44 -2.86 17.54
CA PRO A 351 -21.18 -3.61 17.47
C PRO A 351 -21.21 -4.93 18.27
N ASP A 352 -22.02 -5.00 19.33
CA ASP A 352 -22.10 -6.20 20.17
C ASP A 352 -22.78 -7.35 19.42
N SER A 353 -23.88 -7.06 18.73
CA SER A 353 -24.54 -8.01 17.80
C SER A 353 -23.57 -8.58 16.75
N ALA A 354 -22.71 -7.74 16.17
CA ALA A 354 -21.72 -8.18 15.20
C ALA A 354 -20.66 -9.10 15.84
N ASN A 355 -20.24 -8.78 17.07
CA ASN A 355 -19.26 -9.59 17.79
C ASN A 355 -19.84 -10.96 18.19
N ASP A 356 -21.08 -11.00 18.65
CA ASP A 356 -21.78 -12.22 19.03
C ASP A 356 -22.03 -13.12 17.81
N ALA A 357 -22.52 -12.54 16.71
CA ALA A 357 -22.68 -13.25 15.44
C ALA A 357 -21.35 -13.85 14.96
N ARG A 358 -20.26 -13.08 14.99
CA ARG A 358 -18.93 -13.56 14.60
C ARG A 358 -18.48 -14.74 15.46
N ASN A 359 -18.67 -14.68 16.77
CA ASN A 359 -18.14 -15.71 17.67
C ASN A 359 -18.99 -16.99 17.64
N GLN A 360 -20.31 -16.89 17.53
CA GLN A 360 -21.22 -18.04 17.56
C GLN A 360 -21.35 -18.69 16.17
N LEU A 361 -21.57 -17.92 15.11
CA LEU A 361 -21.78 -18.47 13.76
C LEU A 361 -20.50 -19.02 13.12
N ALA A 362 -19.31 -18.54 13.53
CA ALA A 362 -18.05 -19.10 13.04
C ALA A 362 -17.77 -20.52 13.55
N GLN A 363 -18.41 -20.93 14.65
CA GLN A 363 -18.25 -22.27 15.24
C GLN A 363 -19.31 -23.26 14.74
N GLN A 364 -20.37 -22.77 14.10
CA GLN A 364 -21.46 -23.60 13.62
C GLN A 364 -21.17 -24.14 12.21
N PRO A 365 -21.26 -25.46 11.99
CA PRO A 365 -21.21 -26.03 10.64
C PRO A 365 -22.56 -25.85 9.93
N PHE A 366 -22.51 -25.44 8.68
CA PHE A 366 -23.62 -25.35 7.73
C PHE A 366 -23.25 -26.18 6.49
N ASP A 367 -23.99 -27.26 6.21
CA ASP A 367 -23.69 -28.23 5.15
C ASP A 367 -22.22 -28.71 5.15
N GLY A 368 -21.69 -29.00 6.34
CA GLY A 368 -20.30 -29.41 6.53
C GLY A 368 -19.25 -28.31 6.34
N LYS A 369 -19.66 -27.07 6.02
CA LYS A 369 -18.78 -25.91 5.93
C LYS A 369 -18.91 -25.02 7.16
N THR A 370 -17.80 -24.50 7.67
CA THR A 370 -17.80 -23.51 8.75
C THR A 370 -17.65 -22.10 8.19
N LEU A 371 -18.47 -21.18 8.67
CA LEU A 371 -18.41 -19.80 8.22
C LEU A 371 -17.10 -19.15 8.67
N GLN A 372 -16.44 -18.47 7.75
CA GLN A 372 -15.27 -17.66 8.06
C GLN A 372 -15.70 -16.21 8.14
N ILE A 373 -15.89 -15.73 9.37
CA ILE A 373 -16.40 -14.39 9.66
C ILE A 373 -15.26 -13.54 10.22
N THR A 374 -15.02 -12.39 9.59
CA THR A 374 -14.03 -11.40 10.02
C THR A 374 -14.66 -10.02 10.04
N ASN A 375 -14.06 -9.08 10.77
CA ASN A 375 -14.52 -7.69 10.71
C ASN A 375 -14.23 -7.11 9.33
N TYR A 376 -15.14 -6.28 8.82
CA TYR A 376 -14.93 -5.57 7.57
C TYR A 376 -13.70 -4.68 7.66
N GLU A 377 -12.77 -4.90 6.75
CA GLU A 377 -11.66 -4.01 6.51
C GLU A 377 -11.89 -3.19 5.26
N ILE A 378 -11.58 -1.91 5.36
CA ILE A 378 -11.56 -1.01 4.22
C ILE A 378 -10.53 -1.54 3.22
N LYS A 379 -10.98 -1.83 1.99
CA LYS A 379 -10.21 -2.44 0.90
C LYS A 379 -8.81 -1.83 0.77
N GLU A 380 -8.73 -0.51 0.75
CA GLU A 380 -7.49 0.25 0.57
C GLU A 380 -6.49 -0.01 1.72
N PHE A 381 -6.96 -0.13 2.97
CA PHE A 381 -6.08 -0.45 4.09
C PHE A 381 -5.62 -1.90 4.06
N ARG A 382 -6.50 -2.83 3.68
CA ARG A 382 -6.16 -4.25 3.51
C ARG A 382 -5.09 -4.44 2.44
N GLU A 383 -5.24 -3.77 1.30
CA GLU A 383 -4.24 -3.77 0.22
C GLU A 383 -2.89 -3.24 0.69
N LEU A 384 -2.87 -2.18 1.50
CA LEU A 384 -1.63 -1.65 2.08
C LEU A 384 -0.97 -2.63 3.07
N GLN A 385 -1.75 -3.38 3.85
CA GLN A 385 -1.21 -4.41 4.74
C GLN A 385 -0.57 -5.56 3.95
N LEU A 386 -1.28 -6.08 2.95
CA LEU A 386 -0.78 -7.14 2.06
C LEU A 386 0.48 -6.68 1.30
N LEU A 387 0.47 -5.45 0.80
CA LEU A 387 1.63 -4.85 0.15
C LEU A 387 2.82 -4.76 1.12
N GLY A 388 2.61 -4.30 2.36
CA GLY A 388 3.67 -4.23 3.36
C GLY A 388 4.28 -5.60 3.70
N ALA A 389 3.45 -6.64 3.79
CA ALA A 389 3.93 -8.01 4.02
C ALA A 389 4.78 -8.52 2.84
N LYS A 390 4.30 -8.30 1.60
CA LYS A 390 5.03 -8.65 0.38
C LYS A 390 6.35 -7.90 0.26
N GLU A 391 6.33 -6.59 0.51
CA GLU A 391 7.53 -5.74 0.44
C GLU A 391 8.60 -6.16 1.44
N LYS A 392 8.20 -6.56 2.65
CA LYS A 392 9.14 -7.10 3.63
C LYS A 392 9.84 -8.35 3.10
N THR A 393 9.09 -9.32 2.57
CA THR A 393 9.65 -10.54 1.99
C THR A 393 10.53 -10.25 0.76
N ASP A 394 10.13 -9.31 -0.09
CA ASP A 394 10.92 -8.89 -1.26
C ASP A 394 12.21 -8.18 -0.84
N PHE A 395 12.18 -7.37 0.23
CA PHE A 395 13.35 -6.70 0.77
C PHE A 395 14.35 -7.66 1.40
N ASP A 396 13.88 -8.61 2.23
CA ASP A 396 14.75 -9.63 2.84
C ASP A 396 15.49 -10.44 1.77
N ARG A 397 14.79 -10.77 0.67
CA ARG A 397 15.39 -11.44 -0.49
C ARG A 397 16.44 -10.58 -1.19
N TYR A 398 16.14 -9.30 -1.41
CA TYR A 398 17.09 -8.36 -2.01
C TYR A 398 18.38 -8.23 -1.20
N ILE A 399 18.30 -8.14 0.14
CA ILE A 399 19.49 -8.07 1.00
C ILE A 399 20.28 -9.37 0.96
N PHE A 400 19.59 -10.51 0.93
CA PHE A 400 20.26 -11.79 0.78
C PHE A 400 21.05 -11.87 -0.53
N GLU A 401 20.45 -11.48 -1.67
CA GLU A 401 21.11 -11.44 -2.98
C GLU A 401 22.31 -10.49 -3.04
N GLN A 402 22.28 -9.38 -2.28
CA GLN A 402 23.38 -8.41 -2.25
C GLN A 402 24.53 -8.81 -1.32
N THR A 403 24.24 -9.50 -0.22
CA THR A 403 25.25 -9.89 0.78
C THR A 403 25.84 -11.27 0.52
N THR A 404 25.08 -12.14 -0.15
CA THR A 404 25.56 -13.46 -0.55
C THR A 404 25.63 -13.51 -2.06
N ASN A 405 26.82 -13.76 -2.61
CA ASN A 405 27.02 -13.94 -4.05
C ASN A 405 26.46 -15.30 -4.54
N LYS A 406 25.45 -15.84 -3.85
CA LYS A 406 24.83 -17.16 -4.07
C LYS A 406 23.32 -17.03 -3.94
N ASN A 407 22.61 -17.26 -5.05
CA ASN A 407 21.15 -17.39 -5.04
C ASN A 407 20.76 -18.60 -4.17
N PRO A 408 19.95 -18.44 -3.12
CA PRO A 408 19.58 -19.55 -2.25
C PRO A 408 18.73 -20.57 -3.01
N PHE A 409 17.89 -20.12 -3.94
CA PHE A 409 17.05 -20.99 -4.77
C PHE A 409 17.81 -21.73 -5.87
N LYS A 410 19.06 -21.36 -6.18
CA LYS A 410 19.87 -22.08 -7.16
C LYS A 410 20.53 -23.31 -6.52
N ASP A 411 20.83 -23.24 -5.23
CA ASP A 411 21.42 -24.34 -4.45
C ASP A 411 20.35 -25.19 -3.75
N LEU A 412 19.18 -24.63 -3.35
CA LEU A 412 18.08 -25.42 -2.76
C LEU A 412 17.39 -26.37 -3.75
N ASN A 413 17.36 -26.04 -5.05
CA ASN A 413 16.85 -26.94 -6.09
C ASN A 413 17.80 -28.11 -6.39
N ASN A 414 19.05 -28.05 -5.91
CA ASN A 414 20.09 -29.03 -6.17
C ASN A 414 20.55 -29.78 -4.91
N ASP A 415 19.99 -29.49 -3.73
CA ASP A 415 20.31 -30.21 -2.49
C ASP A 415 19.36 -31.42 -2.31
N PRO A 416 19.87 -32.67 -2.42
CA PRO A 416 19.05 -33.88 -2.27
C PRO A 416 18.33 -33.96 -0.92
N LYS A 417 18.84 -33.28 0.12
CA LYS A 417 18.24 -33.31 1.47
C LYS A 417 16.94 -32.50 1.54
N MET A 418 16.78 -31.43 0.76
CA MET A 418 15.54 -30.64 0.74
C MET A 418 14.44 -31.31 -0.08
N THR A 419 14.79 -32.00 -1.18
CA THR A 419 13.84 -32.86 -1.90
C THR A 419 13.31 -33.97 -0.99
N GLN A 420 14.19 -34.59 -0.19
CA GLN A 420 13.77 -35.57 0.81
C GLN A 420 12.90 -34.97 1.92
N LEU A 421 13.22 -33.75 2.40
CA LEU A 421 12.41 -33.09 3.42
C LEU A 421 11.03 -32.69 2.89
N LEU A 422 10.95 -32.18 1.65
CA LEU A 422 9.70 -31.87 0.98
C LEU A 422 8.89 -33.13 0.68
N GLN A 423 9.55 -34.22 0.24
CA GLN A 423 8.90 -35.51 0.04
C GLN A 423 8.38 -36.07 1.37
N TYR A 424 9.12 -35.89 2.47
CA TYR A 424 8.71 -36.31 3.81
C TYR A 424 7.50 -35.49 4.31
N VAL A 425 7.50 -34.18 4.10
CA VAL A 425 6.37 -33.30 4.46
C VAL A 425 5.15 -33.58 3.59
N VAL A 426 5.33 -33.79 2.28
CA VAL A 426 4.26 -34.20 1.36
C VAL A 426 3.71 -35.58 1.75
N ASN A 427 4.58 -36.55 2.06
CA ASN A 427 4.17 -37.88 2.53
C ASN A 427 3.43 -37.83 3.87
N MET A 428 3.82 -36.91 4.77
CA MET A 428 3.08 -36.68 6.04
C MET A 428 1.71 -36.04 5.78
N LEU A 429 1.61 -35.09 4.85
CA LEU A 429 0.35 -34.44 4.48
C LEU A 429 -0.59 -35.40 3.74
N THR A 430 -0.06 -36.30 2.89
CA THR A 430 -0.84 -37.33 2.22
C THR A 430 -1.22 -38.47 3.15
N GLN A 431 -0.37 -38.83 4.15
CA GLN A 431 -0.77 -39.78 5.20
C GLN A 431 -1.87 -39.21 6.09
N GLN A 432 -1.84 -37.91 6.43
CA GLN A 432 -2.93 -37.29 7.20
C GLN A 432 -4.27 -37.24 6.45
N GLN A 433 -4.26 -37.28 5.12
CA GLN A 433 -5.49 -37.38 4.32
C GLN A 433 -5.98 -38.83 4.13
N SER A 434 -5.12 -39.84 4.25
CA SER A 434 -5.52 -41.25 4.15
C SER A 434 -6.00 -41.90 5.45
N THR A 435 -5.73 -41.31 6.63
CA THR A 435 -6.12 -41.91 7.92
C THR A 435 -7.45 -41.41 8.49
N GLN A 436 -8.30 -40.72 7.72
CA GLN A 436 -9.66 -40.34 8.14
C GLN A 436 -10.78 -41.23 7.57
N GLN A 437 -10.43 -42.40 7.00
CA GLN A 437 -11.40 -43.47 6.72
C GLN A 437 -10.94 -44.76 7.39
N MET A 438 -11.35 -44.96 8.66
CA MET A 438 -11.72 -46.25 9.31
C MET A 438 -11.48 -46.21 10.84
N GLY A 439 -12.57 -46.25 11.63
CA GLY A 439 -12.66 -46.69 13.04
C GLY A 439 -11.94 -45.85 14.10
N GLY A 440 -12.53 -45.34 15.18
CA GLY A 440 -13.59 -45.89 16.02
C GLY A 440 -13.02 -46.46 17.33
N LEU A 441 -13.34 -45.81 18.45
CA LEU A 441 -13.35 -46.26 19.87
C LEU A 441 -12.14 -45.98 20.81
N GLY A 442 -12.47 -45.26 21.91
CA GLY A 442 -11.89 -45.33 23.27
C GLY A 442 -10.52 -44.66 23.48
N GLY A 443 -10.22 -43.85 24.49
CA GLY A 443 -10.86 -43.50 25.75
C GLY A 443 -9.75 -43.02 26.73
N PHE A 444 -10.10 -42.10 27.63
CA PHE A 444 -9.37 -41.68 28.84
C PHE A 444 -8.21 -40.66 28.74
N GLY A 445 -8.43 -39.46 29.33
CA GLY A 445 -7.39 -38.63 29.96
C GLY A 445 -7.06 -39.14 31.39
N PRO A 446 -6.51 -38.35 32.36
CA PRO A 446 -6.33 -36.88 32.35
C PRO A 446 -5.05 -36.32 33.06
N ARG A 447 -4.94 -34.97 33.03
CA ARG A 447 -4.53 -34.05 34.13
C ARG A 447 -3.09 -33.51 34.19
N GLY A 448 -2.98 -32.18 34.32
CA GLY A 448 -1.78 -31.47 34.84
C GLY A 448 -1.72 -30.00 34.42
N GLY A 449 -2.23 -29.08 35.24
CA GLY A 449 -2.34 -27.64 34.96
C GLY A 449 -1.09 -26.81 35.26
N PHE A 450 -1.04 -25.59 34.71
CA PHE A 450 -0.08 -24.55 35.08
C PHE A 450 -0.80 -23.22 35.31
N ASN A 451 -0.63 -22.69 36.51
CA ASN A 451 -1.03 -21.35 36.93
C ASN A 451 0.23 -20.50 37.10
N ASN A 452 0.15 -19.19 36.83
CA ASN A 452 1.32 -18.31 36.74
C ASN A 452 1.22 -17.07 37.66
N LYS A 453 2.41 -16.62 38.14
CA LYS A 453 2.86 -15.30 38.67
C LYS A 453 2.79 -14.98 40.19
N PRO A 454 3.61 -14.02 40.72
CA PRO A 454 4.86 -13.38 40.19
C PRO A 454 6.01 -13.00 41.21
N ASN A 455 7.18 -12.67 40.63
CA ASN A 455 8.17 -11.61 40.95
C ASN A 455 9.31 -11.74 42.02
N ASN A 456 10.55 -11.55 41.50
CA ASN A 456 11.60 -10.57 41.87
C ASN A 456 12.89 -10.99 42.62
N ARG A 457 14.02 -10.51 42.06
CA ARG A 457 15.38 -10.19 42.60
C ARG A 457 16.59 -11.08 42.21
N ARG A 458 17.61 -10.38 41.68
CA ARG A 458 19.07 -10.69 41.53
C ARG A 458 19.82 -10.28 42.83
N PRO A 459 21.15 -10.55 43.08
CA PRO A 459 22.29 -10.68 42.13
C PRO A 459 23.39 -11.75 42.43
N HIS A 460 24.42 -11.78 41.54
CA HIS A 460 25.72 -12.52 41.41
C HIS A 460 26.67 -12.58 42.66
N PRO A 461 27.93 -13.17 42.67
CA PRO A 461 28.78 -13.87 41.63
C PRO A 461 29.69 -15.07 42.12
N GLN A 462 30.60 -15.57 41.23
CA GLN A 462 31.85 -16.39 41.46
C GLN A 462 31.67 -17.91 41.78
N GLN A 463 32.50 -18.90 41.36
CA GLN A 463 33.94 -18.98 41.06
C GLN A 463 34.28 -20.29 40.27
N GLN A 464 35.52 -20.39 39.76
CA GLN A 464 36.22 -21.55 39.14
C GLN A 464 36.28 -22.77 40.12
N GLN A 465 36.54 -24.05 39.78
CA GLN A 465 37.67 -24.68 39.06
C GLN A 465 37.50 -26.23 39.15
N HIS A 466 38.03 -26.99 38.17
CA HIS A 466 38.66 -28.35 38.19
C HIS A 466 38.28 -29.38 39.31
N GLN A 467 38.09 -30.70 39.10
CA GLN A 467 39.03 -31.68 38.52
C GLN A 467 38.46 -33.13 38.58
N GLN A 468 38.92 -33.97 37.63
CA GLN A 468 39.23 -35.42 37.69
C GLN A 468 38.17 -36.54 37.85
N MET A 469 38.21 -37.45 36.86
CA MET A 469 37.86 -38.88 36.93
C MET A 469 39.12 -39.73 37.19
N PRO A 470 38.97 -40.92 37.81
CA PRO A 470 39.56 -42.16 37.23
C PRO A 470 38.60 -43.36 37.31
N MET A 471 38.36 -44.09 36.21
CA MET A 471 38.97 -45.39 35.81
C MET A 471 38.79 -46.56 36.79
N ASN A 472 38.04 -47.60 36.37
CA ASN A 472 38.61 -48.96 36.22
C ASN A 472 37.73 -49.94 35.42
N ASN A 473 38.42 -50.89 34.77
CA ASN A 473 37.98 -51.86 33.75
C ASN A 473 37.29 -53.15 34.25
N MET A 474 36.49 -53.72 33.33
CA MET A 474 36.00 -55.10 33.04
C MET A 474 36.78 -56.33 33.59
N PRO A 475 36.27 -57.60 33.59
CA PRO A 475 35.45 -58.32 32.55
C PRO A 475 34.45 -59.40 33.14
N PRO A 476 33.95 -60.48 32.43
CA PRO A 476 34.04 -60.93 31.03
C PRO A 476 32.72 -61.40 30.33
N GLN A 477 32.85 -61.73 29.04
CA GLN A 477 31.87 -62.20 28.04
C GLN A 477 31.51 -63.70 28.12
N GLN A 478 30.32 -64.07 27.62
CA GLN A 478 30.04 -65.32 26.89
C GLN A 478 29.07 -65.10 25.70
N GLN A 479 29.33 -65.80 24.59
CA GLN A 479 28.61 -65.88 23.29
C GLN A 479 27.23 -66.57 23.46
N GLN A 480 26.19 -66.39 22.63
CA GLN A 480 25.95 -66.75 21.21
C GLN A 480 24.52 -66.19 20.89
N GLN A 481 24.09 -65.79 19.69
CA GLN A 481 23.85 -66.62 18.49
C GLN A 481 23.31 -65.71 17.36
N ALA A 482 23.58 -66.07 16.10
CA ALA A 482 23.31 -65.26 14.90
C ALA A 482 21.87 -65.42 14.34
N MET A 483 21.35 -64.36 13.70
CA MET A 483 20.20 -64.37 12.78
C MET A 483 20.64 -63.86 11.39
N PRO A 484 20.01 -64.33 10.29
CA PRO A 484 20.55 -64.21 8.93
C PRO A 484 20.46 -62.77 8.35
N PRO A 485 21.26 -62.43 7.32
CA PRO A 485 21.17 -61.14 6.66
C PRO A 485 19.85 -61.04 5.88
N ALA A 486 19.02 -60.06 6.22
CA ALA A 486 17.94 -59.64 5.34
C ALA A 486 18.54 -59.10 4.04
N MET A 487 18.11 -59.68 2.92
CA MET A 487 18.52 -59.31 1.57
C MET A 487 18.24 -57.82 1.33
N MET A 488 19.30 -57.06 1.01
CA MET A 488 19.15 -55.70 0.48
C MET A 488 18.39 -55.77 -0.84
N ALA A 489 17.21 -55.17 -0.88
CA ALA A 489 16.52 -54.87 -2.13
C ALA A 489 17.40 -53.94 -2.98
N PRO A 490 17.46 -54.12 -4.31
CA PRO A 490 18.28 -53.29 -5.17
C PRO A 490 17.81 -51.84 -5.11
N THR A 491 18.78 -50.93 -5.00
CA THR A 491 18.60 -49.49 -5.16
C THR A 491 17.83 -49.19 -6.45
N PRO A 492 16.76 -48.36 -6.41
CA PRO A 492 16.09 -47.98 -7.63
C PRO A 492 17.03 -47.10 -8.46
N ALA A 493 17.16 -47.42 -9.74
CA ALA A 493 17.84 -46.61 -10.74
C ALA A 493 17.33 -45.14 -10.69
N PRO A 494 18.16 -44.15 -11.06
CA PRO A 494 17.76 -42.75 -11.06
C PRO A 494 16.49 -42.57 -11.88
N HIS A 495 15.40 -42.18 -11.21
CA HIS A 495 14.13 -41.91 -11.87
C HIS A 495 14.32 -40.73 -12.82
N GLN A 496 14.29 -41.01 -14.14
CA GLN A 496 14.11 -39.98 -15.15
C GLN A 496 12.76 -39.30 -14.89
N MET A 497 12.76 -37.99 -14.64
CA MET A 497 11.51 -37.23 -14.53
C MET A 497 10.69 -37.40 -15.81
N ASN A 498 9.40 -37.70 -15.65
CA ASN A 498 8.45 -37.73 -16.77
C ASN A 498 8.38 -36.34 -17.44
N VAL A 499 8.30 -36.30 -18.78
CA VAL A 499 8.26 -35.06 -19.59
C VAL A 499 7.22 -34.06 -19.10
N ASN A 500 6.06 -34.53 -18.61
CA ASN A 500 5.02 -33.66 -18.04
C ASN A 500 5.49 -32.92 -16.77
N GLN A 501 6.28 -33.58 -15.93
CA GLN A 501 6.86 -32.98 -14.72
C GLN A 501 7.98 -32.00 -15.07
N GLN A 502 8.80 -32.32 -16.07
CA GLN A 502 9.83 -31.41 -16.59
C GLN A 502 9.22 -30.15 -17.23
N TYR A 503 8.13 -30.31 -17.97
CA TYR A 503 7.40 -29.19 -18.56
C TYR A 503 6.84 -28.27 -17.50
N THR A 504 6.04 -28.81 -16.58
CA THR A 504 5.34 -28.03 -15.55
C THR A 504 6.32 -27.30 -14.63
N SER A 505 7.44 -27.93 -14.27
CA SER A 505 8.48 -27.28 -13.45
C SER A 505 9.17 -26.10 -14.13
N GLN A 506 9.29 -26.12 -15.47
CA GLN A 506 9.92 -25.04 -16.24
C GLN A 506 8.92 -23.93 -16.61
N THR A 507 7.65 -24.24 -16.84
CA THR A 507 6.65 -23.27 -17.31
C THR A 507 5.84 -22.61 -16.18
N ALA A 508 5.59 -23.31 -15.06
CA ALA A 508 4.75 -22.79 -13.97
C ALA A 508 5.21 -21.43 -13.39
N PRO A 509 6.52 -21.15 -13.20
CA PRO A 509 6.98 -19.85 -12.73
C PRO A 509 6.66 -18.70 -13.69
N LEU A 510 6.60 -18.99 -15.00
CA LEU A 510 6.39 -18.01 -16.06
C LEU A 510 4.92 -17.62 -16.23
N VAL A 511 3.97 -18.50 -15.87
CA VAL A 511 2.52 -18.24 -16.01
C VAL A 511 2.10 -16.94 -15.31
N SER A 512 2.66 -16.67 -14.14
CA SER A 512 2.39 -15.46 -13.34
C SER A 512 2.99 -14.17 -13.91
N LEU A 513 3.96 -14.30 -14.84
CA LEU A 513 4.69 -13.19 -15.45
C LEU A 513 4.10 -12.75 -16.79
N ILE A 514 3.15 -13.50 -17.36
CA ILE A 514 2.47 -13.19 -18.62
C ILE A 514 1.44 -12.06 -18.38
N GLN A 515 1.75 -10.86 -18.87
CA GLN A 515 0.92 -9.65 -18.75
C GLN A 515 0.86 -8.86 -20.07
N PRO A 516 -0.21 -8.09 -20.35
CA PRO A 516 -0.47 -7.46 -21.66
C PRO A 516 0.59 -6.48 -22.18
N ASN A 517 1.43 -5.91 -21.31
CA ASN A 517 2.38 -4.84 -21.64
C ASN A 517 3.85 -5.20 -21.32
N LYS A 518 4.19 -6.50 -21.26
CA LYS A 518 5.56 -6.98 -21.03
C LYS A 518 6.00 -7.87 -22.18
N ASP A 519 7.29 -7.84 -22.50
CA ASP A 519 7.92 -8.70 -23.52
C ASP A 519 8.01 -10.18 -23.04
N TYR A 520 6.85 -10.80 -22.83
CA TYR A 520 6.74 -12.17 -22.34
C TYR A 520 6.92 -13.20 -23.46
N LYS A 521 6.66 -12.80 -24.71
CA LYS A 521 6.63 -13.68 -25.89
C LYS A 521 7.98 -14.36 -26.10
N GLN A 522 9.08 -13.62 -25.99
CA GLN A 522 10.42 -14.18 -26.12
C GLN A 522 10.70 -15.28 -25.08
N ARG A 523 10.40 -15.01 -23.80
CA ARG A 523 10.65 -15.97 -22.71
C ARG A 523 9.77 -17.20 -22.80
N VAL A 524 8.50 -17.03 -23.17
CA VAL A 524 7.58 -18.15 -23.40
C VAL A 524 8.08 -18.99 -24.57
N GLY A 525 8.42 -18.35 -25.70
CA GLY A 525 8.96 -19.00 -26.89
C GLY A 525 10.20 -19.83 -26.60
N GLU A 526 11.22 -19.25 -25.95
CA GLU A 526 12.46 -19.95 -25.58
C GLU A 526 12.20 -21.17 -24.67
N THR A 527 11.20 -21.08 -23.79
CA THR A 527 10.86 -22.15 -22.85
C THR A 527 10.15 -23.30 -23.54
N ILE A 528 9.15 -23.01 -24.38
CA ILE A 528 8.35 -24.05 -25.04
C ILE A 528 9.05 -24.66 -26.26
N TYR A 529 10.01 -23.97 -26.87
CA TYR A 529 10.71 -24.41 -28.09
C TYR A 529 11.25 -25.84 -27.98
N LYS A 530 11.93 -26.16 -26.87
CA LYS A 530 12.52 -27.49 -26.63
C LYS A 530 11.47 -28.60 -26.49
N PHE A 531 10.27 -28.28 -26.03
CA PHE A 531 9.17 -29.23 -25.91
C PHE A 531 8.45 -29.42 -27.24
N ILE A 532 8.32 -28.36 -28.05
CA ILE A 532 7.76 -28.44 -29.40
C ILE A 532 8.68 -29.26 -30.32
N GLN A 533 10.00 -29.22 -30.14
CA GLN A 533 10.95 -30.09 -30.86
C GLN A 533 10.66 -31.59 -30.68
N GLY A 534 10.07 -31.99 -29.55
CA GLY A 534 9.65 -33.37 -29.30
C GLY A 534 8.25 -33.73 -29.82
N LEU A 535 7.52 -32.75 -30.36
CA LEU A 535 6.10 -32.88 -30.75
C LEU A 535 5.82 -32.58 -32.23
N ALA A 536 6.75 -31.93 -32.94
CA ALA A 536 6.59 -31.54 -34.34
C ALA A 536 7.89 -31.73 -35.15
N PRO A 537 7.81 -31.89 -36.49
CA PRO A 537 8.98 -31.96 -37.36
C PRO A 537 9.88 -30.72 -37.22
N ALA A 538 11.20 -30.91 -37.21
CA ALA A 538 12.19 -29.87 -36.93
C ALA A 538 12.04 -28.61 -37.79
N GLU A 539 11.64 -28.77 -39.06
CA GLU A 539 11.44 -27.68 -40.03
C GLU A 539 10.25 -26.76 -39.66
N ARG A 540 9.27 -27.29 -38.94
CA ARG A 540 8.03 -26.59 -38.57
C ARG A 540 8.06 -25.98 -37.17
N VAL A 541 9.00 -26.41 -36.32
CA VAL A 541 9.15 -25.94 -34.93
C VAL A 541 9.20 -24.41 -34.82
N PRO A 542 9.98 -23.66 -35.64
CA PRO A 542 10.02 -22.20 -35.54
C PRO A 542 8.66 -21.55 -35.86
N LYS A 543 7.98 -22.04 -36.90
CA LYS A 543 6.67 -21.54 -37.36
C LYS A 543 5.58 -21.80 -36.31
N ILE A 544 5.54 -23.01 -35.75
CA ILE A 544 4.60 -23.39 -34.68
C ILE A 544 4.86 -22.58 -33.41
N THR A 545 6.13 -22.42 -33.01
CA THR A 545 6.48 -21.61 -31.83
C THR A 545 6.03 -20.16 -32.02
N GLY A 546 6.22 -19.59 -33.21
CA GLY A 546 5.74 -18.26 -33.57
C GLY A 546 4.21 -18.13 -33.50
N MET A 547 3.46 -19.12 -33.97
CA MET A 547 2.00 -19.12 -33.89
C MET A 547 1.50 -19.17 -32.43
N LEU A 548 2.12 -20.00 -31.58
CA LEU A 548 1.69 -20.19 -30.19
C LEU A 548 1.95 -18.98 -29.29
N ILE A 549 3.00 -18.18 -29.54
CA ILE A 549 3.29 -16.97 -28.76
C ILE A 549 2.40 -15.77 -29.15
N GLU A 550 1.76 -15.82 -30.33
CA GLU A 550 0.83 -14.80 -30.82
C GLU A 550 -0.62 -15.04 -30.38
N LEU A 551 -0.91 -16.17 -29.72
CA LEU A 551 -2.23 -16.46 -29.17
C LEU A 551 -2.64 -15.48 -28.06
N PRO A 552 -3.96 -15.30 -27.81
CA PRO A 552 -4.45 -14.53 -26.68
C PRO A 552 -3.83 -14.98 -25.36
N ILE A 553 -3.54 -14.03 -24.46
CA ILE A 553 -2.85 -14.26 -23.19
C ILE A 553 -3.45 -15.39 -22.36
N ASP A 554 -4.78 -15.54 -22.39
CA ASP A 554 -5.47 -16.59 -21.64
C ASP A 554 -5.16 -17.98 -22.19
N GLN A 555 -5.04 -18.13 -23.51
CA GLN A 555 -4.62 -19.38 -24.16
C GLN A 555 -3.13 -19.66 -23.90
N VAL A 556 -2.29 -18.63 -23.93
CA VAL A 556 -0.86 -18.74 -23.58
C VAL A 556 -0.70 -19.26 -22.15
N LYS A 557 -1.46 -18.73 -21.19
CA LYS A 557 -1.45 -19.21 -19.80
C LYS A 557 -1.95 -20.65 -19.68
N GLN A 558 -2.93 -21.03 -20.49
CA GLN A 558 -3.53 -22.37 -20.46
C GLN A 558 -2.54 -23.45 -20.91
N TYR A 559 -1.87 -23.28 -22.06
CA TYR A 559 -0.87 -24.27 -22.50
C TYR A 559 0.41 -24.22 -21.66
N MET A 560 0.76 -23.06 -21.09
CA MET A 560 1.90 -22.95 -20.17
C MET A 560 1.66 -23.69 -18.84
N SER A 561 0.40 -23.92 -18.46
CA SER A 561 0.06 -24.60 -17.20
C SER A 561 -0.14 -26.11 -17.34
N ASN A 562 -0.28 -26.63 -18.56
CA ASN A 562 -0.57 -28.04 -18.81
C ASN A 562 0.06 -28.50 -20.15
N TYR A 563 0.89 -29.55 -20.08
CA TYR A 563 1.58 -30.12 -21.23
C TYR A 563 0.63 -30.76 -22.26
N ASP A 564 -0.46 -31.38 -21.81
CA ASP A 564 -1.44 -31.99 -22.72
C ASP A 564 -2.13 -30.93 -23.58
N THR A 565 -2.39 -29.75 -23.00
CA THR A 565 -2.89 -28.59 -23.74
C THR A 565 -1.87 -28.11 -24.78
N LEU A 566 -0.57 -28.03 -24.44
CA LEU A 566 0.47 -27.69 -25.41
C LEU A 566 0.48 -28.71 -26.57
N LYS A 567 0.41 -30.00 -26.26
CA LYS A 567 0.40 -31.07 -27.27
C LYS A 567 -0.78 -30.95 -28.23
N SER A 568 -1.97 -30.65 -27.71
CA SER A 568 -3.17 -30.40 -28.54
C SER A 568 -2.99 -29.18 -29.44
N MET A 569 -2.44 -28.08 -28.91
CA MET A 569 -2.23 -26.84 -29.66
C MET A 569 -1.15 -26.99 -30.75
N VAL A 570 -0.10 -27.78 -30.48
CA VAL A 570 0.93 -28.11 -31.48
C VAL A 570 0.35 -28.99 -32.60
N ALA A 571 -0.54 -29.92 -32.29
CA ALA A 571 -1.22 -30.74 -33.30
C ALA A 571 -2.14 -29.88 -34.19
N GLU A 572 -2.90 -28.96 -33.59
CA GLU A 572 -3.76 -28.01 -34.32
C GLU A 572 -2.93 -27.08 -35.22
N ALA A 573 -1.83 -26.53 -34.71
CA ALA A 573 -0.92 -25.68 -35.49
C ALA A 573 -0.29 -26.45 -36.67
N ASN A 574 0.07 -27.72 -36.50
CA ASN A 574 0.56 -28.56 -37.60
C ASN A 574 -0.51 -28.76 -38.68
N ALA A 575 -1.75 -29.06 -38.29
CA ALA A 575 -2.86 -29.24 -39.24
C ALA A 575 -3.17 -27.95 -40.01
N LEU A 576 -3.06 -26.79 -39.37
CA LEU A 576 -3.22 -25.48 -40.03
C LEU A 576 -2.08 -25.18 -41.01
N ILE A 577 -0.85 -25.63 -40.72
CA ILE A 577 0.26 -25.50 -41.67
C ILE A 577 0.00 -26.40 -42.88
N ASP A 578 -0.46 -27.63 -42.67
CA ASP A 578 -0.81 -28.56 -43.77
C ASP A 578 -1.93 -28.02 -44.66
N GLN A 579 -2.93 -27.33 -44.09
CA GLN A 579 -4.01 -26.70 -44.87
C GLN A 579 -3.58 -25.46 -45.67
N ASN A 580 -2.49 -24.79 -45.28
CA ASN A 580 -1.97 -23.61 -45.99
C ASN A 580 -0.86 -23.96 -47.00
N GLU A 581 -0.33 -25.19 -46.96
CA GLU A 581 0.70 -25.71 -47.87
C GLU A 581 0.15 -26.72 -48.90
N ALA A 582 -1.13 -27.09 -48.77
CA ALA A 582 -1.93 -27.81 -49.78
C ALA A 582 -2.72 -26.83 -50.66
#